data_AF-A0A9P4QN61-F1
#
_entry.id   AF-A0A9P4QN61-F1
#
_cell.length_a   1.000
_cell.length_b   1.000
_cell.length_c   1.000
_cell.angle_alpha   90.00
_cell.angle_beta   90.00
_cell.angle_gamma   90.00
#
_symmetry.space_group_name_H-M   'P 1'
#
loop_
_entity.id
_entity.type
_entity.pdbx_description
1 polymer ?
#
loop_
_entity_poly.entity_id
_entity_poly.type
_entity_poly.pdbx_seq_one_letter_code
_entity_poly.pdbx_strand_id
1 'polypeptide(L)'
;MLPPVDPGILERNPGFAVLYKDLSTRRLNSDGSTRDTKKQRLHDEIRKNLASARKTVIAAQILLHTLSELPSKAEELPPELHSVIEIVTAQLSGHISEADRKVLSGDTGSFLDNVDIIASAISTQLMTVASLLCRVADPIKTPGIDGLQDKASDLKQKATVGLPEDLATARVDLANTMYVVLDVHRRVLETGIKILEQTMHGSLARATKANSEHLEAKATALGLQARIHTQTHPPPTEFLNALKHYKASQGSTEAALRDREALANKTLELYEKAGEKAMRDIANRAQYLRSEISRTQTEIGKLDRV
;
A
#
# COMPACT_ATOMS: atom_id res chain seq x y z
N MET A 1 21.35 21.38 14.51
CA MET A 1 21.46 22.45 13.51
C MET A 1 20.09 23.05 13.24
N LEU A 2 19.99 24.38 13.22
CA LEU A 2 18.80 25.02 12.65
C LEU A 2 18.80 24.69 11.15
N PRO A 3 17.70 24.18 10.58
CA PRO A 3 17.65 23.86 9.16
C PRO A 3 17.94 25.12 8.32
N PRO A 4 18.62 24.98 7.18
CA PRO A 4 18.84 26.09 6.27
C PRO A 4 17.49 26.64 5.81
N VAL A 5 17.28 27.94 5.97
CA VAL A 5 16.05 28.62 5.54
C VAL A 5 16.23 29.08 4.10
N ASP A 6 15.18 28.93 3.30
CA ASP A 6 15.14 29.40 1.91
C ASP A 6 15.49 30.90 1.84
N PRO A 7 16.49 31.30 1.01
CA PRO A 7 16.88 32.70 0.83
C PRO A 7 15.71 33.62 0.46
N GLY A 8 14.69 33.13 -0.27
CA GLY A 8 13.51 33.94 -0.62
C GLY A 8 12.67 34.36 0.60
N ILE A 9 12.69 33.56 1.68
CA ILE A 9 11.99 33.87 2.94
C ILE A 9 12.78 34.91 3.76
N LEU A 10 14.10 34.83 3.72
CA LEU A 10 15.00 35.76 4.41
C LEU A 10 14.95 37.16 3.77
N GLU A 11 14.81 37.24 2.44
CA GLU A 11 14.63 38.51 1.72
C GLU A 11 13.25 39.13 1.97
N ARG A 12 12.20 38.30 2.04
CA ARG A 12 10.82 38.75 2.26
C ARG A 12 10.55 39.19 3.71
N ASN A 13 11.36 38.72 4.68
CA ASN A 13 11.25 39.10 6.09
C ASN A 13 12.63 39.46 6.67
N PRO A 14 13.06 40.73 6.55
CA PRO A 14 14.39 41.15 6.98
C PRO A 14 14.58 41.07 8.51
N GLY A 15 13.52 41.23 9.30
CA GLY A 15 13.57 41.07 10.75
C GLY A 15 13.90 39.63 11.16
N PHE A 16 13.31 38.66 10.46
CA PHE A 16 13.63 37.24 10.65
C PHE A 16 15.05 36.91 10.20
N ALA A 17 15.55 37.52 9.12
CA ALA A 17 16.92 37.30 8.65
C ALA A 17 17.97 37.75 9.68
N VAL A 18 17.76 38.91 10.33
CA VAL A 18 18.64 39.40 11.41
C VAL A 18 18.60 38.45 12.60
N LEU A 19 17.42 37.98 13.01
CA LEU A 19 17.27 37.03 14.10
C LEU A 19 17.93 35.68 13.78
N TYR A 20 17.71 35.13 12.59
CA TYR A 20 18.32 33.86 12.15
C TYR A 20 19.85 33.96 12.13
N LYS A 21 20.40 35.10 11.68
CA LYS A 21 21.83 35.38 11.72
C LYS A 21 22.35 35.51 13.15
N ASP A 22 21.67 36.23 14.05
CA ASP A 22 22.10 36.37 15.46
C ASP A 22 22.02 35.02 16.21
N LEU A 23 20.98 34.23 15.96
CA LEU A 23 20.82 32.90 16.54
C LEU A 23 21.92 31.94 16.06
N SER A 24 22.19 31.89 14.76
CA SER A 24 23.21 30.99 14.17
C SER A 24 24.65 31.43 14.44
N THR A 25 24.93 32.74 14.57
CA THR A 25 26.30 33.24 14.73
C THR A 25 26.67 33.56 16.18
N ARG A 26 25.75 34.05 17.01
CA ARG A 26 26.08 34.59 18.33
C ARG A 26 25.52 33.80 19.49
N ARG A 27 24.32 33.23 19.34
CA ARG A 27 23.57 32.63 20.47
C ARG A 27 23.65 31.11 20.55
N LEU A 28 23.66 30.40 19.42
CA LEU A 28 23.59 28.94 19.39
C LEU A 28 24.84 28.33 18.74
N ASN A 29 25.21 27.15 19.22
CA ASN A 29 26.18 26.26 18.61
C ASN A 29 25.50 25.42 17.50
N SER A 30 26.29 24.73 16.68
CA SER A 30 25.78 23.87 15.59
C SER A 30 24.86 22.73 16.09
N ASP A 31 25.04 22.28 17.32
CA ASP A 31 24.21 21.29 18.01
C ASP A 31 22.91 21.87 18.62
N GLY A 32 22.70 23.19 18.55
CA GLY A 32 21.56 23.88 19.14
C GLY A 32 21.71 24.24 20.62
N SER A 33 22.88 24.00 21.23
CA SER A 33 23.19 24.47 22.58
C SER A 33 23.51 25.97 22.60
N THR A 34 23.38 26.64 23.76
CA THR A 34 23.69 28.07 23.89
C THR A 34 25.21 28.31 23.92
N ARG A 35 25.68 29.37 23.27
CA ARG A 35 27.08 29.86 23.34
C ARG A 35 27.39 30.58 24.66
N ASP A 36 26.38 30.87 25.47
CA ASP A 36 26.55 31.45 26.80
C ASP A 36 27.06 30.38 27.78
N THR A 37 28.37 30.33 27.94
CA THR A 37 29.07 29.32 28.77
C THR A 37 28.60 29.32 30.22
N LYS A 38 28.15 30.45 30.78
CA LYS A 38 27.62 30.51 32.16
C LYS A 38 26.26 29.83 32.25
N LYS A 39 25.37 30.13 31.31
CA LYS A 39 24.05 29.46 31.24
C LYS A 39 24.19 27.98 30.92
N GLN A 40 25.12 27.62 30.03
CA GLN A 40 25.40 26.23 29.68
C GLN A 40 25.86 25.43 30.91
N ARG A 41 26.81 25.97 31.69
CA ARG A 41 27.26 25.34 32.94
C ARG A 41 26.12 25.13 33.94
N LEU A 42 25.26 26.13 34.12
CA LEU A 42 24.09 26.03 35.01
C LEU A 42 23.11 24.96 34.51
N HIS A 43 22.86 24.88 33.20
CA HIS A 43 22.02 23.82 32.63
C HIS A 43 22.63 22.43 32.80
N ASP A 44 23.95 22.29 32.62
CA ASP A 44 24.64 21.01 32.79
C ASP A 44 24.65 20.57 34.26
N GLU A 45 24.79 21.51 35.20
CA GLU A 45 24.65 21.25 36.63
C GLU A 45 23.22 20.81 36.99
N ILE A 46 22.19 21.49 36.48
CA ILE A 46 20.79 21.08 36.66
C ILE A 46 20.56 19.68 36.07
N ARG A 47 21.09 19.38 34.87
CA ARG A 47 20.98 18.05 34.25
C ARG A 47 21.65 16.99 35.09
N LYS A 48 22.84 17.27 35.64
CA LYS A 48 23.56 16.37 36.54
C LYS A 48 22.76 16.12 37.82
N ASN A 49 22.23 17.16 38.44
CA ASN A 49 21.40 17.05 39.65
C ASN A 49 20.12 16.26 39.39
N LEU A 50 19.47 16.52 38.26
CA LEU A 50 18.29 15.77 37.81
C LEU A 50 18.65 14.30 37.57
N ALA A 51 19.77 14.00 36.91
CA ALA A 51 20.19 12.61 36.67
C ALA A 51 20.45 11.88 37.99
N SER A 52 21.13 12.52 38.94
CA SER A 52 21.33 11.99 40.29
C SER A 52 20.02 11.75 41.02
N ALA A 53 19.11 12.73 41.04
CA ALA A 53 17.81 12.62 41.67
C ALA A 53 16.92 11.54 41.03
N ARG A 54 16.97 11.39 39.71
CA ARG A 54 16.29 10.28 39.03
C ARG A 54 16.88 8.93 39.41
N LYS A 55 18.21 8.81 39.48
CA LYS A 55 18.87 7.58 39.90
C LYS A 55 18.47 7.19 41.32
N THR A 56 18.41 8.15 42.26
CA THR A 56 18.00 7.86 43.63
C THR A 56 16.53 7.46 43.72
N VAL A 57 15.64 8.15 43.01
CA VAL A 57 14.21 7.80 42.97
C VAL A 57 13.99 6.41 42.38
N ILE A 58 14.62 6.11 41.24
CA ILE A 58 14.48 4.81 40.58
C ILE A 58 15.07 3.69 41.44
N ALA A 59 16.24 3.92 42.06
CA ALA A 59 16.83 2.93 42.97
C ALA A 59 15.92 2.63 44.17
N ALA A 60 15.34 3.68 44.79
CA ALA A 60 14.38 3.50 45.88
C ALA A 60 13.12 2.76 45.42
N GLN A 61 12.58 3.08 44.24
CA GLN A 61 11.42 2.39 43.67
C GLN A 61 11.69 0.93 43.37
N ILE A 62 12.86 0.60 42.80
CA ILE A 62 13.26 -0.78 42.54
C ILE A 62 13.33 -1.55 43.86
N LEU A 63 14.01 -0.99 44.87
CA LEU A 63 14.13 -1.63 46.18
C LEU A 63 12.77 -1.84 46.86
N LEU A 64 11.90 -0.84 46.85
CA LEU A 64 10.55 -0.94 47.41
C LEU A 64 9.71 -1.99 46.68
N HIS A 65 9.77 -2.01 45.35
CA HIS A 65 9.05 -2.98 44.55
C HIS A 65 9.57 -4.40 44.82
N THR A 66 10.89 -4.61 44.84
CA THR A 66 11.46 -5.91 45.19
C THR A 66 11.11 -6.33 46.60
N LEU A 67 11.08 -5.41 47.56
CA LEU A 67 10.71 -5.69 48.94
C LEU A 67 9.23 -6.09 49.05
N SER A 68 8.35 -5.46 48.26
CA SER A 68 6.92 -5.81 48.21
C SER A 68 6.65 -7.18 47.59
N GLU A 69 7.47 -7.60 46.63
CA GLU A 69 7.32 -8.90 45.96
C GLU A 69 8.06 -10.04 46.69
N LEU A 70 9.00 -9.70 47.59
CA LEU A 70 9.87 -10.65 48.27
C LEU A 70 9.11 -11.77 49.00
N PRO A 71 8.04 -11.49 49.78
CA PRO A 71 7.28 -12.53 50.50
C PRO A 71 6.65 -13.58 49.58
N SER A 72 6.40 -13.23 48.31
CA SER A 72 5.77 -14.11 47.32
C SER A 72 6.77 -14.88 46.46
N LYS A 73 8.03 -14.43 46.38
CA LYS A 73 9.04 -14.95 45.44
C LYS A 73 10.23 -15.61 46.12
N ALA A 74 10.49 -15.32 47.40
CA ALA A 74 11.59 -15.90 48.15
C ALA A 74 11.10 -17.11 48.96
N GLU A 75 11.42 -18.32 48.52
CA GLU A 75 11.12 -19.57 49.26
C GLU A 75 12.02 -19.74 50.51
N GLU A 76 13.17 -19.06 50.54
CA GLU A 76 14.17 -19.18 51.59
C GLU A 76 13.89 -18.28 52.82
N LEU A 77 12.87 -17.42 52.75
CA LEU A 77 12.57 -16.48 53.83
C LEU A 77 11.70 -17.13 54.92
N PRO A 78 12.03 -16.92 56.21
CA PRO A 78 11.14 -17.31 57.31
C PRO A 78 9.75 -16.65 57.18
N PRO A 79 8.66 -17.42 57.38
CA PRO A 79 7.30 -16.90 57.22
C PRO A 79 6.96 -15.78 58.22
N GLU A 80 7.66 -15.72 59.36
CA GLU A 80 7.51 -14.66 60.36
C GLU A 80 8.02 -13.30 59.84
N LEU A 81 8.96 -13.28 58.89
CA LEU A 81 9.47 -12.05 58.30
C LEU A 81 8.56 -11.53 57.18
N HIS A 82 7.66 -12.35 56.63
CA HIS A 82 6.76 -11.94 55.54
C HIS A 82 5.81 -10.82 55.99
N SER A 83 5.16 -10.99 57.15
CA SER A 83 4.26 -9.98 57.71
C SER A 83 5.01 -8.69 58.07
N VAL A 84 6.20 -8.81 58.64
CA VAL A 84 7.05 -7.66 59.00
C VAL A 84 7.47 -6.88 57.74
N ILE A 85 7.82 -7.58 56.66
CA ILE A 85 8.17 -6.96 55.38
C ILE A 85 6.98 -6.25 54.74
N GLU A 86 5.78 -6.85 54.77
CA GLU A 86 4.54 -6.25 54.25
C GLU A 86 4.16 -4.97 55.01
N ILE A 87 4.29 -4.98 56.33
CA ILE A 87 4.00 -3.82 57.19
C ILE A 87 5.01 -2.70 56.90
N VAL A 88 6.30 -3.01 56.81
CA VAL A 88 7.35 -2.01 56.54
C VAL A 88 7.25 -1.47 55.11
N THR A 89 6.92 -2.30 54.12
CA THR A 89 6.67 -1.82 52.74
C THR A 89 5.44 -0.92 52.67
N ALA A 90 4.34 -1.26 53.35
CA ALA A 90 3.17 -0.40 53.46
C ALA A 90 3.48 0.94 54.17
N GLN A 91 4.36 0.93 55.16
CA GLN A 91 4.82 2.15 55.83
C GLN A 91 5.67 3.02 54.89
N LEU A 92 6.62 2.43 54.16
CA LEU A 92 7.54 3.14 53.26
C LEU A 92 6.85 3.66 52.00
N SER A 93 5.79 2.99 51.54
CA SER A 93 4.93 3.43 50.43
C SER A 93 3.90 4.49 50.83
N GLY A 94 3.80 4.81 52.14
CA GLY A 94 2.90 5.84 52.66
C GLY A 94 1.45 5.39 52.82
N HIS A 95 1.17 4.09 52.83
CA HIS A 95 -0.17 3.54 53.04
C HIS A 95 -0.60 3.54 54.51
N ILE A 96 0.31 3.82 55.45
CA ILE A 96 0.06 3.84 56.90
C ILE A 96 0.10 5.28 57.44
N SER A 97 -0.94 5.65 58.19
CA SER A 97 -1.11 6.96 58.85
C SER A 97 -0.05 7.18 59.93
N GLU A 98 0.35 8.44 60.17
CA GLU A 98 1.41 8.79 61.12
C GLU A 98 1.09 8.41 62.58
N ALA A 99 -0.20 8.28 62.94
CA ALA A 99 -0.64 7.83 64.25
C ALA A 99 -0.30 6.35 64.51
N ASP A 100 -0.44 5.51 63.49
CA ASP A 100 -0.25 4.06 63.58
C ASP A 100 1.24 3.68 63.53
N ARG A 101 2.11 4.57 63.03
CA ARG A 101 3.57 4.37 63.00
C ARG A 101 4.20 4.16 64.37
N LYS A 102 3.61 4.74 65.42
CA LYS A 102 4.12 4.55 66.80
C LYS A 102 3.79 3.17 67.35
N VAL A 103 2.71 2.54 66.89
CA VAL A 103 2.29 1.20 67.31
C VAL A 103 3.15 0.14 66.63
N LEU A 104 3.52 0.38 65.37
CA LEU A 104 4.32 -0.54 64.53
C LEU A 104 5.84 -0.42 64.76
N SER A 105 6.29 0.34 65.77
CA SER A 105 7.72 0.52 66.04
C SER A 105 8.42 -0.80 66.42
N GLY A 106 7.68 -1.75 67.00
CA GLY A 106 8.18 -3.10 67.30
C GLY A 106 8.54 -3.88 66.04
N ASP A 107 7.65 -3.87 65.04
CA ASP A 107 7.87 -4.57 63.76
C ASP A 107 9.01 -3.93 62.96
N THR A 108 9.17 -2.60 63.05
CA THR A 108 10.36 -1.94 62.47
C THR A 108 11.67 -2.35 63.15
N GLY A 109 11.65 -2.63 64.46
CA GLY A 109 12.80 -3.16 65.18
C GLY A 109 13.17 -4.57 64.70
N SER A 110 12.18 -5.47 64.65
CA SER A 110 12.35 -6.83 64.13
C SER A 110 12.82 -6.86 62.67
N PHE A 111 12.36 -5.92 61.84
CA PHE A 111 12.85 -5.74 60.48
C PHE A 111 14.33 -5.37 60.49
N LEU A 112 14.72 -4.36 61.28
CA LEU A 112 16.10 -3.88 61.39
C LEU A 112 17.06 -4.96 61.90
N ASP A 113 16.63 -5.76 62.87
CA ASP A 113 17.42 -6.85 63.44
C ASP A 113 17.69 -7.98 62.43
N ASN A 114 16.82 -8.13 61.42
CA ASN A 114 16.93 -9.16 60.36
C ASN A 114 17.29 -8.57 58.99
N VAL A 115 17.78 -7.33 58.93
CA VAL A 115 18.11 -6.65 57.66
C VAL A 115 19.09 -7.43 56.81
N ASP A 116 20.07 -8.12 57.41
CA ASP A 116 21.09 -8.85 56.65
C ASP A 116 20.48 -10.01 55.83
N ILE A 117 19.52 -10.73 56.43
CA ILE A 117 18.82 -11.84 55.76
C ILE A 117 17.94 -11.29 54.63
N ILE A 118 17.21 -10.21 54.91
CA ILE A 118 16.34 -9.54 53.94
C ILE A 118 17.17 -8.96 52.78
N ALA A 119 18.31 -8.34 53.07
CA ALA A 119 19.21 -7.77 52.07
C ALA A 119 19.84 -8.85 51.18
N SER A 120 20.21 -10.00 51.75
CA SER A 120 20.66 -11.17 50.99
C SER A 120 19.58 -11.66 50.02
N ALA A 121 18.35 -11.83 50.51
CA ALA A 121 17.21 -12.27 49.69
C ALA A 121 16.81 -11.25 48.59
N ILE A 122 16.87 -9.95 48.88
CA ILE A 122 16.67 -8.91 47.86
C ILE A 122 17.77 -8.99 46.80
N SER A 123 19.02 -9.22 47.22
CA SER A 123 20.15 -9.31 46.29
C SER A 123 20.02 -10.53 45.37
N THR A 124 19.64 -11.70 45.89
CA THR A 124 19.40 -12.90 45.07
C THR A 124 18.23 -12.70 44.10
N GLN A 125 17.16 -12.06 44.56
CA GLN A 125 16.00 -11.73 43.72
C GLN A 125 16.37 -10.74 42.60
N LEU A 126 17.14 -9.69 42.93
CA LEU A 126 17.62 -8.71 41.94
C LEU A 126 18.55 -9.35 40.91
N MET A 127 19.43 -10.26 41.33
CA MET A 127 20.28 -11.03 40.42
C MET A 127 19.45 -11.92 39.49
N THR A 128 18.40 -12.55 40.01
CA THR A 128 17.46 -13.35 39.21
C THR A 128 16.75 -12.48 38.18
N VAL A 129 16.21 -11.33 38.59
CA VAL A 129 15.57 -10.37 37.68
C VAL A 129 16.54 -9.86 36.62
N ALA A 130 17.78 -9.53 37.00
CA ALA A 130 18.81 -9.11 36.06
C ALA A 130 19.13 -10.21 35.03
N SER A 131 19.22 -11.48 35.46
CA SER A 131 19.44 -12.61 34.56
C SER A 131 18.28 -12.81 33.57
N LEU A 132 17.04 -12.64 34.04
CA LEU A 132 15.84 -12.70 33.21
C LEU A 132 15.82 -11.54 32.21
N LEU A 133 16.17 -10.32 32.62
CA LEU A 133 16.30 -9.17 31.73
C LEU A 133 17.36 -9.39 30.66
N CYS A 134 18.52 -9.97 31.01
CA CYS A 134 19.53 -10.35 30.03
C CYS A 134 18.97 -11.36 29.02
N ARG A 135 18.21 -12.37 29.47
CA ARG A 135 17.57 -13.37 28.60
C ARG A 135 16.49 -12.76 27.70
N VAL A 136 15.71 -11.80 28.19
CA VAL A 136 14.72 -11.06 27.38
C VAL A 136 15.43 -10.16 26.36
N ALA A 137 16.54 -9.54 26.75
CA ALA A 137 17.27 -8.60 25.89
C ALA A 137 17.94 -9.28 24.69
N ASP A 138 18.45 -10.51 24.80
CA ASP A 138 18.55 -11.42 23.65
C ASP A 138 18.39 -12.87 24.11
N PRO A 139 17.43 -13.61 23.53
CA PRO A 139 17.23 -15.02 23.88
C PRO A 139 18.32 -15.93 23.32
N ILE A 140 19.07 -15.49 22.30
CA ILE A 140 20.06 -16.31 21.57
C ILE A 140 21.49 -16.08 22.11
N LYS A 141 21.82 -14.84 22.48
CA LYS A 141 23.13 -14.47 23.04
C LYS A 141 22.90 -13.61 24.28
N THR A 142 22.74 -14.26 25.42
CA THR A 142 22.50 -13.57 26.69
C THR A 142 23.69 -12.67 27.03
N PRO A 143 23.52 -11.34 27.05
CA PRO A 143 24.59 -10.43 27.43
C PRO A 143 24.85 -10.54 28.94
N GLY A 144 26.09 -10.24 29.36
CA GLY A 144 26.38 -9.96 30.77
C GLY A 144 25.63 -8.71 31.25
N ILE A 145 25.45 -8.58 32.57
CA ILE A 145 24.70 -7.47 33.20
C ILE A 145 25.27 -6.11 32.78
N ASP A 146 26.60 -6.02 32.66
CA ASP A 146 27.30 -4.78 32.26
C ASP A 146 26.97 -4.34 30.83
N GLY A 147 26.65 -5.28 29.93
CA GLY A 147 26.31 -4.99 28.54
C GLY A 147 24.84 -4.62 28.31
N LEU A 148 24.00 -4.67 29.35
CA LEU A 148 22.56 -4.42 29.22
C LEU A 148 22.27 -2.95 28.88
N GLN A 149 23.05 -2.01 29.44
CA GLN A 149 22.89 -0.58 29.18
C GLN A 149 23.17 -0.22 27.73
N ASP A 150 24.28 -0.70 27.18
CA ASP A 150 24.68 -0.43 25.80
C ASP A 150 23.62 -0.97 24.84
N LYS A 151 23.14 -2.19 25.10
CA LYS A 151 22.11 -2.82 24.29
C LYS A 151 20.76 -2.12 24.37
N ALA A 152 20.37 -1.64 25.54
CA ALA A 152 19.17 -0.82 25.70
C ALA A 152 19.29 0.50 24.91
N SER A 153 20.47 1.10 24.88
CA SER A 153 20.74 2.30 24.10
C SER A 153 20.70 2.05 22.59
N ASP A 154 21.27 0.93 22.13
CA ASP A 154 21.24 0.49 20.73
C ASP A 154 19.82 0.16 20.28
N LEU A 155 19.06 -0.58 21.09
CA LEU A 155 17.64 -0.86 20.82
C LEU A 155 16.83 0.42 20.71
N LYS A 156 17.05 1.37 21.63
CA LYS A 156 16.38 2.67 21.59
C LYS A 156 16.75 3.43 20.31
N GLN A 157 18.02 3.46 19.94
CA GLN A 157 18.48 4.14 18.73
C GLN A 157 17.89 3.51 17.46
N LYS A 158 17.92 2.18 17.36
CA LYS A 158 17.31 1.42 16.25
C LYS A 158 15.82 1.68 16.15
N ALA A 159 15.09 1.63 17.26
CA ALA A 159 13.64 1.80 17.27
C ALA A 159 13.20 3.26 17.00
N THR A 160 13.95 4.26 17.48
CA THR A 160 13.54 5.67 17.39
C THR A 160 14.09 6.43 16.20
N VAL A 161 15.25 6.02 15.66
CA VAL A 161 15.92 6.73 14.57
C VAL A 161 16.05 5.84 13.33
N GLY A 162 16.70 4.69 13.47
CA GLY A 162 17.00 3.83 12.30
C GLY A 162 15.76 3.28 11.61
N LEU A 163 14.87 2.64 12.36
CA LEU A 163 13.67 2.02 11.79
C LEU A 163 12.72 3.04 11.12
N PRO A 164 12.45 4.23 11.70
CA PRO A 164 11.66 5.24 11.00
C PRO A 164 12.30 5.76 9.72
N GLU A 165 13.63 5.93 9.70
CA GLU A 165 14.37 6.37 8.52
C GLU A 165 14.33 5.30 7.42
N ASP A 166 14.64 4.05 7.76
CA ASP A 166 14.58 2.90 6.84
C ASP A 166 13.15 2.67 6.30
N LEU A 167 12.14 2.88 7.14
CA LEU A 167 10.75 2.79 6.70
C LEU A 167 10.38 3.93 5.74
N ALA A 168 10.90 5.14 5.98
CA ALA A 168 10.67 6.28 5.10
C ALA A 168 11.33 6.07 3.74
N THR A 169 12.57 5.57 3.69
CA THR A 169 13.27 5.26 2.43
C THR A 169 12.57 4.14 1.67
N ALA A 170 12.21 3.04 2.35
CA ALA A 170 11.48 1.94 1.73
C ALA A 170 10.12 2.37 1.15
N ARG A 171 9.42 3.32 1.79
CA ARG A 171 8.17 3.89 1.26
C ARG A 171 8.38 4.69 -0.01
N VAL A 172 9.46 5.48 -0.08
CA VAL A 172 9.82 6.25 -1.29
C VAL A 172 10.17 5.30 -2.43
N ASP A 173 10.94 4.25 -2.16
CA ASP A 173 11.31 3.24 -3.16
C ASP A 173 10.08 2.47 -3.67
N LEU A 174 9.13 2.14 -2.78
CA LEU A 174 7.86 1.53 -3.16
C LEU A 174 7.04 2.46 -4.06
N ALA A 175 6.94 3.75 -3.73
CA ALA A 175 6.21 4.71 -4.55
C ALA A 175 6.85 4.86 -5.95
N ASN A 176 8.18 4.90 -6.02
CA ASN A 176 8.92 4.97 -7.29
C ASN A 176 8.71 3.72 -8.14
N THR A 177 8.79 2.53 -7.55
CA THR A 177 8.55 1.27 -8.27
C THR A 177 7.12 1.18 -8.75
N MET A 178 6.14 1.59 -7.94
CA MET A 178 4.73 1.65 -8.35
C MET A 178 4.51 2.62 -9.52
N TYR A 179 5.17 3.78 -9.51
CA TYR A 179 5.13 4.72 -10.63
C TYR A 179 5.70 4.11 -11.92
N VAL A 180 6.84 3.42 -11.84
CA VAL A 180 7.45 2.74 -12.99
C VAL A 180 6.51 1.66 -13.55
N VAL A 181 5.91 0.84 -12.68
CA VAL A 181 4.95 -0.19 -13.09
C VAL A 181 3.73 0.43 -13.78
N LEU A 182 3.21 1.54 -13.24
CA LEU A 182 2.07 2.24 -13.83
C LEU A 182 2.42 2.83 -15.21
N ASP A 183 3.60 3.44 -15.37
CA ASP A 183 4.04 3.97 -16.67
C ASP A 183 4.23 2.85 -17.70
N VAL A 184 4.80 1.71 -17.30
CA VAL A 184 4.91 0.54 -18.18
C VAL A 184 3.52 0.03 -18.57
N HIS A 185 2.59 -0.06 -17.63
CA HIS A 185 1.22 -0.50 -17.92
C HIS A 185 0.50 0.46 -18.88
N ARG A 186 0.63 1.77 -18.66
CA ARG A 186 0.11 2.81 -19.56
C ARG A 186 0.67 2.64 -20.97
N ARG A 187 1.99 2.45 -21.11
CA ARG A 187 2.64 2.25 -22.42
C ARG A 187 2.12 1.00 -23.12
N VAL A 188 1.93 -0.10 -22.40
CA VAL A 188 1.40 -1.35 -22.97
C VAL A 188 -0.04 -1.19 -23.45
N LEU A 189 -0.88 -0.48 -22.70
CA LEU A 189 -2.25 -0.18 -23.13
C LEU A 189 -2.26 0.72 -24.36
N GLU A 190 -1.44 1.78 -24.37
CA GLU A 190 -1.34 2.69 -25.52
C GLU A 190 -0.85 1.98 -26.78
N THR A 191 0.15 1.10 -26.67
CA THR A 191 0.61 0.32 -27.82
C THR A 191 -0.43 -0.70 -28.26
N GLY A 192 -1.12 -1.36 -27.32
CA GLY A 192 -2.22 -2.28 -27.61
C GLY A 192 -3.36 -1.60 -28.38
N ILE A 193 -3.80 -0.42 -27.93
CA ILE A 193 -4.83 0.38 -28.61
C ILE A 193 -4.37 0.76 -30.02
N LYS A 194 -3.14 1.29 -30.17
CA LYS A 194 -2.60 1.64 -31.49
C LYS A 194 -2.56 0.46 -32.44
N ILE A 195 -2.17 -0.72 -31.95
CA ILE A 195 -2.15 -1.95 -32.76
C ILE A 195 -3.57 -2.32 -33.20
N LEU A 196 -4.57 -2.30 -32.31
CA LEU A 196 -5.97 -2.59 -32.65
C LEU A 196 -6.52 -1.60 -33.69
N GLU A 197 -6.27 -0.30 -33.50
CA GLU A 197 -6.68 0.73 -34.44
C GLU A 197 -6.05 0.54 -35.82
N GLN A 198 -4.75 0.22 -35.88
CA GLN A 198 -4.05 0.07 -37.16
C GLN A 198 -4.38 -1.24 -37.87
N THR A 199 -4.47 -2.34 -37.14
CA THR A 199 -4.58 -3.69 -37.73
C THR A 199 -6.01 -4.08 -38.00
N MET A 200 -6.91 -3.93 -37.01
CA MET A 200 -8.29 -4.42 -37.10
C MET A 200 -9.22 -3.37 -37.71
N HIS A 201 -9.11 -2.11 -37.28
CA HIS A 201 -10.04 -1.08 -37.71
C HIS A 201 -9.53 -0.31 -38.94
N GLY A 202 -8.22 -0.08 -39.05
CA GLY A 202 -7.65 0.78 -40.08
C GLY A 202 -7.41 0.12 -41.43
N SER A 203 -7.03 -1.16 -41.49
CA SER A 203 -6.71 -1.84 -42.75
C SER A 203 -7.97 -2.16 -43.58
N LEU A 204 -8.97 -2.77 -42.94
CA LEU A 204 -10.24 -3.14 -43.56
C LEU A 204 -11.02 -1.89 -43.97
N ALA A 205 -11.14 -0.88 -43.11
CA ALA A 205 -11.85 0.35 -43.44
C ALA A 205 -11.18 1.13 -44.59
N ARG A 206 -9.83 1.12 -44.67
CA ARG A 206 -9.11 1.72 -45.80
C ARG A 206 -9.32 0.93 -47.09
N ALA A 207 -9.30 -0.40 -47.03
CA ALA A 207 -9.53 -1.25 -48.20
C ALA A 207 -10.96 -1.12 -48.74
N THR A 208 -11.97 -1.09 -47.86
CA THR A 208 -13.37 -0.92 -48.28
C THR A 208 -13.61 0.45 -48.89
N LYS A 209 -13.05 1.52 -48.30
CA LYS A 209 -13.13 2.88 -48.84
C LYS A 209 -12.44 2.99 -50.22
N ALA A 210 -11.22 2.46 -50.36
CA ALA A 210 -10.52 2.47 -51.64
C ALA A 210 -11.30 1.68 -52.72
N ASN A 211 -11.92 0.56 -52.34
CA ASN A 211 -12.75 -0.22 -53.26
C ASN A 211 -14.03 0.53 -53.67
N SER A 212 -14.69 1.24 -52.75
CA SER A 212 -15.88 2.04 -53.08
C SER A 212 -15.53 3.21 -54.01
N GLU A 213 -14.42 3.92 -53.74
CA GLU A 213 -13.93 5.00 -54.60
C GLU A 213 -13.56 4.49 -56.00
N HIS A 214 -12.95 3.30 -56.10
CA HIS A 214 -12.65 2.67 -57.38
C HIS A 214 -13.91 2.30 -58.17
N LEU A 215 -14.92 1.72 -57.51
CA LEU A 215 -16.19 1.38 -58.15
C LEU A 215 -16.96 2.62 -58.62
N GLU A 216 -16.93 3.71 -57.85
CA GLU A 216 -17.51 4.99 -58.24
C GLU A 216 -16.82 5.59 -59.48
N ALA A 217 -15.48 5.63 -59.49
CA ALA A 217 -14.71 6.09 -60.63
C ALA A 217 -14.98 5.23 -61.89
N LYS A 218 -15.13 3.91 -61.72
CA LYS A 218 -15.48 3.01 -62.82
C LYS A 218 -16.90 3.24 -63.33
N ALA A 219 -17.88 3.42 -62.44
CA ALA A 219 -19.27 3.68 -62.80
C ALA A 219 -19.41 5.02 -63.55
N THR A 220 -18.73 6.07 -63.10
CA THR A 220 -18.71 7.37 -63.78
C THR A 220 -18.06 7.27 -65.17
N ALA A 221 -16.92 6.57 -65.29
CA ALA A 221 -16.27 6.34 -66.58
C ALA A 221 -17.17 5.57 -67.56
N LEU A 222 -17.79 4.47 -67.12
CA LEU A 222 -18.73 3.69 -67.94
C LEU A 222 -19.97 4.52 -68.30
N GLY A 223 -20.48 5.34 -67.38
CA GLY A 223 -21.60 6.24 -67.64
C GLY A 223 -21.28 7.29 -68.71
N LEU A 224 -20.07 7.86 -68.68
CA LEU A 224 -19.59 8.78 -69.71
C LEU A 224 -19.41 8.07 -71.06
N GLN A 225 -18.81 6.88 -71.07
CA GLN A 225 -18.68 6.05 -72.28
C GLN A 225 -20.05 5.73 -72.90
N ALA A 226 -21.01 5.29 -72.08
CA ALA A 226 -22.36 5.00 -72.54
C ALA A 226 -23.03 6.24 -73.13
N ARG A 227 -22.88 7.41 -72.50
CA ARG A 227 -23.41 8.68 -73.00
C ARG A 227 -22.80 9.05 -74.36
N ILE A 228 -21.48 8.91 -74.53
CA ILE A 228 -20.80 9.13 -75.82
C ILE A 228 -21.36 8.17 -76.87
N HIS A 229 -21.46 6.87 -76.55
CA HIS A 229 -22.01 5.87 -77.46
C HIS A 229 -23.45 6.14 -77.89
N THR A 230 -24.32 6.61 -76.98
CA THR A 230 -25.71 6.97 -77.35
C THR A 230 -25.79 8.19 -78.28
N GLN A 231 -24.80 9.08 -78.23
CA GLN A 231 -24.75 10.26 -79.10
C GLN A 231 -24.19 9.92 -80.49
N THR A 232 -23.27 8.97 -80.60
CA THR A 232 -22.69 8.53 -81.89
C THR A 232 -23.55 7.49 -82.59
N HIS A 233 -24.27 6.66 -81.84
CA HIS A 233 -25.13 5.60 -82.36
C HIS A 233 -26.49 5.61 -81.65
N PRO A 234 -27.54 6.16 -82.28
CA PRO A 234 -28.89 6.10 -81.74
C PRO A 234 -29.30 4.63 -81.53
N PRO A 235 -29.68 4.23 -80.29
CA PRO A 235 -29.99 2.84 -80.00
C PRO A 235 -31.27 2.39 -80.71
N PRO A 236 -31.31 1.13 -81.20
CA PRO A 236 -32.53 0.58 -81.79
C PRO A 236 -33.66 0.46 -80.77
N THR A 237 -34.90 0.54 -81.23
CA THR A 237 -36.12 0.56 -80.39
C THR A 237 -36.28 -0.71 -79.54
N GLU A 238 -35.84 -1.86 -80.05
CA GLU A 238 -35.81 -3.13 -79.31
C GLU A 238 -34.86 -3.09 -78.12
N PHE A 239 -33.69 -2.46 -78.27
CA PHE A 239 -32.72 -2.29 -77.19
C PHE A 239 -33.28 -1.37 -76.09
N LEU A 240 -33.99 -0.31 -76.46
CA LEU A 240 -34.66 0.57 -75.49
C LEU A 240 -35.75 -0.16 -74.70
N ASN A 241 -36.52 -1.03 -75.36
CA ASN A 241 -37.53 -1.85 -74.69
C ASN A 241 -36.87 -2.88 -73.75
N ALA A 242 -35.81 -3.55 -74.19
CA ALA A 242 -35.01 -4.43 -73.33
C ALA A 242 -34.42 -3.70 -72.11
N LEU A 243 -33.92 -2.48 -72.30
CA LEU A 243 -33.39 -1.65 -71.22
C LEU A 243 -34.48 -1.22 -70.23
N LYS A 244 -35.71 -0.93 -70.70
CA LYS A 244 -36.86 -0.65 -69.83
C LYS A 244 -37.23 -1.87 -68.99
N HIS A 245 -37.30 -3.06 -69.58
CA HIS A 245 -37.54 -4.30 -68.85
C HIS A 245 -36.41 -4.60 -67.86
N TYR A 246 -35.16 -4.38 -68.25
CA TYR A 246 -34.02 -4.54 -67.38
C TYR A 246 -34.05 -3.56 -66.20
N LYS A 247 -34.35 -2.28 -66.43
CA LYS A 247 -34.53 -1.27 -65.36
C LYS A 247 -35.66 -1.64 -64.40
N ALA A 248 -36.78 -2.16 -64.91
CA ALA A 248 -37.87 -2.65 -64.07
C ALA A 248 -37.43 -3.86 -63.22
N SER A 249 -36.69 -4.81 -63.79
CA SER A 249 -36.13 -5.93 -63.02
C SER A 249 -35.11 -5.47 -61.97
N GLN A 250 -34.28 -4.47 -62.29
CA GLN A 250 -33.32 -3.91 -61.34
C GLN A 250 -34.02 -3.25 -60.15
N GLY A 251 -35.09 -2.46 -60.40
CA GLY A 251 -35.88 -1.87 -59.33
C GLY A 251 -36.52 -2.93 -58.41
N SER A 252 -37.01 -4.03 -58.97
CA SER A 252 -37.51 -5.16 -58.17
C SER A 252 -36.40 -5.83 -57.35
N THR A 253 -35.20 -5.99 -57.91
CA THR A 253 -34.06 -6.57 -57.18
C THR A 253 -33.54 -5.63 -56.09
N GLU A 254 -33.54 -4.32 -56.34
CA GLU A 254 -33.11 -3.32 -55.36
C GLU A 254 -34.08 -3.28 -54.18
N ALA A 255 -35.39 -3.33 -54.43
CA ALA A 255 -36.40 -3.44 -53.38
C ALA A 255 -36.19 -4.70 -52.53
N ALA A 256 -35.99 -5.86 -53.17
CA ALA A 256 -35.71 -7.12 -52.46
C ALA A 256 -34.41 -7.06 -51.63
N LEU A 257 -33.37 -6.37 -52.12
CA LEU A 257 -32.12 -6.17 -51.38
C LEU A 257 -32.31 -5.26 -50.17
N ARG A 258 -33.05 -4.15 -50.31
CA ARG A 258 -33.38 -3.26 -49.19
C ARG A 258 -34.22 -3.96 -48.12
N ASP A 259 -35.17 -4.79 -48.52
CA ASP A 259 -35.95 -5.59 -47.58
C ASP A 259 -35.07 -6.58 -46.82
N ARG A 260 -34.13 -7.23 -47.54
CA ARG A 260 -33.16 -8.15 -46.92
C ARG A 260 -32.21 -7.43 -45.96
N GLU A 261 -31.76 -6.23 -46.31
CA GLU A 261 -30.94 -5.38 -45.45
C GLU A 261 -31.71 -4.98 -44.18
N ALA A 262 -32.96 -4.54 -44.33
CA ALA A 262 -33.81 -4.18 -43.19
C ALA A 262 -34.07 -5.37 -42.25
N LEU A 263 -34.25 -6.57 -42.80
CA LEU A 263 -34.35 -7.80 -42.00
C LEU A 263 -33.03 -8.11 -41.28
N ALA A 264 -31.89 -8.01 -41.98
CA ALA A 264 -30.58 -8.22 -41.37
C ALA A 264 -30.31 -7.24 -40.22
N ASN A 265 -30.60 -5.96 -40.41
CA ASN A 265 -30.44 -4.94 -39.37
C ASN A 265 -31.34 -5.22 -38.16
N LYS A 266 -32.60 -5.61 -38.38
CA LYS A 266 -33.49 -6.06 -37.29
C LYS A 266 -32.94 -7.27 -36.55
N THR A 267 -32.34 -8.24 -37.26
CA THR A 267 -31.71 -9.40 -36.58
C THR A 267 -30.49 -8.99 -35.77
N LEU A 268 -29.67 -8.05 -36.27
CA LEU A 268 -28.53 -7.50 -35.52
C LEU A 268 -28.99 -6.77 -34.25
N GLU A 269 -30.05 -5.96 -34.31
CA GLU A 269 -30.63 -5.32 -33.13
C GLU A 269 -31.15 -6.34 -32.10
N LEU A 270 -31.74 -7.45 -32.56
CA LEU A 270 -32.18 -8.53 -31.67
C LEU A 270 -30.97 -9.22 -31.01
N TYR A 271 -29.87 -9.40 -31.74
CA TYR A 271 -28.63 -9.94 -31.18
C TYR A 271 -27.98 -9.00 -30.15
N GLU A 272 -28.00 -7.69 -30.38
CA GLU A 272 -27.52 -6.70 -29.41
C GLU A 272 -28.39 -6.68 -28.14
N LYS A 273 -29.72 -6.75 -28.28
CA LYS A 273 -30.66 -6.79 -27.15
C LYS A 273 -30.60 -8.09 -26.34
N ALA A 274 -30.25 -9.21 -26.97
CA ALA A 274 -30.12 -10.51 -26.30
C ALA A 274 -28.96 -10.56 -25.29
N GLY A 275 -27.95 -9.69 -25.46
CA GLY A 275 -26.81 -9.58 -24.56
C GLY A 275 -25.87 -10.79 -24.58
N GLU A 276 -24.74 -10.67 -23.88
CA GLU A 276 -23.63 -11.64 -23.96
C GLU A 276 -24.02 -13.05 -23.47
N LYS A 277 -24.89 -13.13 -22.46
CA LYS A 277 -25.31 -14.40 -21.85
C LYS A 277 -26.18 -15.24 -22.79
N ALA A 278 -27.19 -14.65 -23.42
CA ALA A 278 -28.04 -15.37 -24.37
C ALA A 278 -27.27 -15.75 -25.64
N MET A 279 -26.33 -14.92 -26.09
CA MET A 279 -25.47 -15.23 -27.24
C MET A 279 -24.55 -16.44 -26.98
N ARG A 280 -23.99 -16.57 -25.77
CA ARG A 280 -23.23 -17.77 -25.38
C ARG A 280 -24.10 -19.02 -25.34
N ASP A 281 -25.32 -18.93 -24.82
CA ASP A 281 -26.25 -20.06 -24.76
C ASP A 281 -26.68 -20.53 -26.17
N ILE A 282 -26.90 -19.59 -27.10
CA ILE A 282 -27.18 -19.89 -28.51
C ILE A 282 -25.98 -20.55 -29.20
N ALA A 283 -24.75 -20.07 -28.93
CA ALA A 283 -23.53 -20.66 -29.49
C ALA A 283 -23.31 -22.10 -29.02
N ASN A 284 -23.53 -22.37 -27.73
CA ASN A 284 -23.46 -23.71 -27.15
C ASN A 284 -24.49 -24.65 -27.80
N ARG A 285 -25.72 -24.17 -28.01
CA ARG A 285 -26.79 -24.95 -28.66
C ARG A 285 -26.51 -25.21 -30.14
N ALA A 286 -25.91 -24.25 -30.85
CA ALA A 286 -25.50 -24.41 -32.25
C ALA A 286 -24.36 -25.44 -32.40
N GLN A 287 -23.40 -25.47 -31.47
CA GLN A 287 -22.35 -26.48 -31.42
C GLN A 287 -22.93 -27.88 -31.20
N TYR A 288 -23.88 -28.01 -30.28
CA TYR A 288 -24.60 -29.26 -30.05
C TYR A 288 -25.30 -29.75 -31.32
N LEU A 289 -26.11 -28.90 -31.97
CA LEU A 289 -26.82 -29.26 -33.19
C LEU A 289 -25.89 -29.64 -34.35
N ARG A 290 -24.74 -28.96 -34.52
CA ARG A 290 -23.74 -29.34 -35.52
C ARG A 290 -23.15 -30.72 -35.25
N SER A 291 -22.89 -31.04 -33.99
CA SER A 291 -22.41 -32.37 -33.61
C SER A 291 -23.45 -33.46 -33.90
N GLU A 292 -24.73 -33.15 -33.70
CA GLU A 292 -25.87 -34.04 -33.96
C GLU A 292 -26.12 -34.23 -35.47
N ILE A 293 -26.01 -33.16 -36.27
CA ILE A 293 -26.06 -33.23 -37.73
C ILE A 293 -24.90 -34.07 -38.28
N SER A 294 -23.68 -33.87 -37.79
CA SER A 294 -22.54 -34.70 -38.20
C SER A 294 -22.77 -36.17 -37.85
N ARG A 295 -23.34 -36.45 -36.67
CA ARG A 295 -23.65 -37.81 -36.26
C ARG A 295 -24.72 -38.45 -37.14
N THR A 296 -25.83 -37.76 -37.37
CA THR A 296 -26.90 -38.25 -38.26
C THR A 296 -26.42 -38.44 -39.69
N GLN A 297 -25.58 -37.55 -40.24
CA GLN A 297 -24.96 -37.75 -41.56
C GLN A 297 -24.06 -38.99 -41.60
N THR A 298 -23.30 -39.26 -40.53
CA THR A 298 -22.50 -40.49 -40.46
C THR A 298 -23.37 -41.75 -40.30
N GLU A 299 -24.54 -41.64 -39.66
CA GLU A 299 -25.49 -42.75 -39.53
C GLU A 299 -26.22 -43.02 -40.87
N ILE A 300 -26.64 -41.98 -41.60
CA ILE A 300 -27.22 -42.09 -42.96
C ILE A 300 -26.20 -42.70 -43.94
N GLY A 301 -24.96 -42.22 -43.94
CA GLY A 301 -23.91 -42.77 -44.80
C GLY A 301 -23.51 -44.22 -44.48
N LYS A 302 -23.85 -44.73 -43.28
CA LYS A 302 -23.72 -46.16 -42.94
C LYS A 302 -24.91 -46.99 -43.43
N LEU A 303 -26.11 -46.40 -43.48
CA LEU A 303 -27.31 -47.05 -43.99
C LEU A 303 -27.30 -47.17 -45.52
N ASP A 304 -26.75 -46.18 -46.24
CA ASP A 304 -26.62 -46.22 -47.71
C ASP A 304 -25.57 -47.25 -48.23
N ARG A 305 -24.84 -47.91 -47.32
CA ARG A 305 -23.80 -48.91 -47.65
C ARG A 305 -24.22 -50.35 -47.35
N VAL A 306 -25.48 -50.58 -46.99
CA VAL A 306 -26.12 -51.89 -46.78
C VAL A 306 -27.08 -52.15 -47.94
#